data_AF-N1W7X6-F1
#
_entry.id   AF-N1W7X6-F1
#
_cell.length_a   1.000
_cell.length_b   1.000
_cell.length_c   1.000
_cell.angle_alpha   90.00
_cell.angle_beta   90.00
_cell.angle_gamma   90.00
#
_symmetry.space_group_name_H-M   'P 1'
#
loop_
_entity.id
_entity.type
_entity.pdbx_description
1 polymer ?
#
loop_
_entity_poly.entity_id
_entity_poly.type
_entity_poly.pdbx_seq_one_letter_code
_entity_poly.pdbx_strand_id
1 'polypeptide(L)'
;MNDDFTLDKLDKSIRRLIQRGSEFKKTNEFTSIAEKIPTNLLGIINSPEFNISKEKFNLWFLQIIKENKIPDEINGLYFGLFETTLKKKFKSKQTIAIYLIGSFSWDQNDSEWACDEDFVPDNKYLYLEIMEDIYNNVNFNIYTKCFLALAIVFLYLKEFFEIQYNLNFVKNNSFNIATGFDDGDLYNLFKVKT
;
A
#
# COMPACT_ATOMS: atom_id res chain seq x y z
N MET A 1 23.95 9.31 10.64
CA MET A 1 23.10 8.25 11.22
C MET A 1 22.22 8.95 12.23
N ASN A 2 20.91 9.10 11.98
CA ASN A 2 19.88 9.52 12.94
C ASN A 2 18.53 9.56 12.21
N ASP A 3 17.94 8.39 11.96
CA ASP A 3 16.53 8.27 11.58
C ASP A 3 15.79 7.62 12.75
N ASP A 4 15.75 8.30 13.90
CA ASP A 4 14.94 7.91 15.06
C ASP A 4 13.47 8.26 14.81
N PHE A 5 12.84 7.46 13.95
CA PHE A 5 11.40 7.39 13.85
C PHE A 5 10.85 6.72 15.11
N THR A 6 10.38 7.53 16.06
CA THR A 6 9.49 7.07 17.13
C THR A 6 8.10 6.77 16.55
N LEU A 7 7.31 5.88 17.16
CA LEU A 7 5.93 5.56 16.71
C LEU A 7 5.06 6.79 16.42
N ASP A 8 5.05 7.79 17.31
CA ASP A 8 4.31 9.05 17.10
C ASP A 8 4.81 9.86 15.88
N LYS A 9 6.12 9.84 15.61
CA LYS A 9 6.71 10.51 14.44
C LYS A 9 6.42 9.76 13.15
N LEU A 10 6.36 8.43 13.22
CA LEU A 10 5.98 7.54 12.13
C LEU A 10 4.54 7.84 11.71
N ASP A 11 3.60 7.75 12.65
CA ASP A 11 2.18 8.04 12.41
C ASP A 11 1.98 9.45 11.83
N LYS A 12 2.61 10.48 12.43
CA LYS A 12 2.57 11.86 11.89
C LYS A 12 3.13 11.96 10.47
N SER A 13 4.18 11.23 10.16
CA SER A 13 4.78 11.23 8.82
C SER A 13 3.88 10.55 7.80
N ILE A 14 3.25 9.44 8.16
CA ILE A 14 2.28 8.74 7.32
C ILE A 14 1.06 9.63 7.08
N ARG A 15 0.45 10.20 8.13
CA ARG A 15 -0.68 11.11 8.00
C ARG A 15 -0.36 12.31 7.11
N ARG A 16 0.84 12.88 7.23
CA ARG A 16 1.31 13.96 6.34
C ARG A 16 1.49 13.50 4.90
N LEU A 17 2.01 12.30 4.68
CA LEU A 17 2.15 11.71 3.35
C LEU A 17 0.78 11.52 2.69
N ILE A 18 -0.18 10.93 3.42
CA ILE A 18 -1.56 10.72 2.97
C ILE A 18 -2.24 12.05 2.68
N GLN A 19 -2.17 13.00 3.62
CA GLN A 19 -2.77 14.33 3.46
C GLN A 19 -2.24 15.02 2.19
N ARG A 20 -0.92 15.07 2.00
CA ARG A 20 -0.33 15.68 0.79
C ARG A 20 -0.68 14.91 -0.45
N GLY A 21 -0.71 13.58 -0.38
CA GLY A 21 -1.04 12.78 -1.55
C GLY A 21 -2.50 12.88 -1.97
N SER A 22 -3.40 13.23 -1.06
CA SER A 22 -4.78 13.56 -1.39
C SER A 22 -4.91 14.84 -2.25
N GLU A 23 -3.90 15.72 -2.23
CA GLU A 23 -3.86 16.98 -2.97
C GLU A 23 -3.21 16.86 -4.37
N PHE A 24 -2.69 15.69 -4.75
CA PHE A 24 -2.10 15.47 -6.09
C PHE A 24 -3.12 15.74 -7.20
N LYS A 25 -2.82 16.74 -8.04
CA LYS A 25 -3.50 16.94 -9.33
C LYS A 25 -2.68 16.26 -10.44
N LYS A 26 -3.39 15.88 -11.51
CA LYS A 26 -3.03 15.13 -12.74
C LYS A 26 -1.74 15.50 -13.51
N THR A 27 -0.74 16.14 -12.92
CA THR A 27 0.55 16.37 -13.56
C THR A 27 1.57 15.34 -13.07
N ASN A 28 2.48 14.92 -13.95
CA ASN A 28 3.53 13.92 -13.70
C ASN A 28 4.59 14.36 -12.66
N GLU A 29 4.16 15.03 -11.58
CA GLU A 29 5.00 15.65 -10.57
C GLU A 29 5.14 14.78 -9.31
N PHE A 30 5.32 13.47 -9.48
CA PHE A 30 5.88 12.66 -8.38
C PHE A 30 7.28 13.16 -7.97
N THR A 31 7.96 13.91 -8.84
CA THR A 31 9.29 14.49 -8.63
C THR A 31 9.32 15.77 -7.79
N SER A 32 8.20 16.48 -7.57
CA SER A 32 8.19 17.75 -6.82
C SER A 32 8.04 17.58 -5.30
N ILE A 33 7.84 16.34 -4.81
CA ILE A 33 7.69 16.01 -3.38
C ILE A 33 9.05 15.92 -2.64
N ALA A 34 10.15 16.29 -3.30
CA ALA A 34 11.50 16.17 -2.75
C ALA A 34 11.72 16.99 -1.46
N GLU A 35 10.97 18.07 -1.24
CA GLU A 35 11.28 18.99 -0.14
C GLU A 35 10.96 18.42 1.26
N LYS A 36 10.15 17.36 1.39
CA LYS A 36 9.71 16.87 2.72
C LYS A 36 9.42 15.36 2.80
N ILE A 37 9.98 14.56 1.90
CA ILE A 37 10.03 13.10 2.02
C ILE A 37 11.36 12.72 2.70
N PRO A 38 11.39 11.79 3.67
CA PRO A 38 12.65 11.29 4.23
C PRO A 38 13.59 10.85 3.09
N THR A 39 14.86 11.24 3.12
CA THR A 39 15.82 11.01 2.02
C THR A 39 15.88 9.55 1.56
N ASN A 40 15.68 8.61 2.49
CA ASN A 40 15.60 7.18 2.21
C ASN A 40 14.45 6.83 1.25
N LEU A 41 13.26 7.41 1.42
CA LEU A 41 12.13 7.18 0.53
C LEU A 41 12.36 7.81 -0.85
N LEU A 42 13.01 8.97 -0.93
CA LEU A 42 13.35 9.58 -2.23
C LEU A 42 14.33 8.71 -3.03
N GLY A 43 15.36 8.17 -2.36
CA GLY A 43 16.28 7.23 -3.00
C GLY A 43 15.58 5.97 -3.50
N ILE A 44 14.62 5.47 -2.73
CA ILE A 44 13.82 4.29 -3.10
C ILE A 44 12.91 4.58 -4.28
N ILE A 45 12.13 5.67 -4.27
CA ILE A 45 11.19 6.00 -5.36
C ILE A 45 11.92 6.18 -6.70
N ASN A 46 13.15 6.69 -6.68
CA ASN A 46 13.96 6.87 -7.89
C ASN A 46 14.72 5.60 -8.33
N SER A 47 14.57 4.49 -7.61
CA SER A 47 15.24 3.23 -7.93
C SER A 47 14.53 2.46 -9.06
N PRO A 48 15.26 1.70 -9.90
CA PRO A 48 14.65 0.77 -10.86
C PRO A 48 13.73 -0.26 -10.18
N GLU A 49 14.12 -0.72 -8.99
CA GLU A 49 13.40 -1.72 -8.20
C GLU A 49 12.00 -1.24 -7.81
N PHE A 50 11.84 0.06 -7.56
CA PHE A 50 10.54 0.67 -7.29
C PHE A 50 9.61 0.60 -8.50
N ASN A 51 10.12 0.87 -9.70
CA ASN A 51 9.29 0.80 -10.91
C ASN A 51 8.94 -0.64 -11.28
N ILE A 52 9.90 -1.58 -11.16
CA ILE A 52 9.64 -3.02 -11.39
C ILE A 52 8.58 -3.54 -10.41
N SER A 53 8.71 -3.19 -9.12
CA SER A 53 7.76 -3.61 -8.09
C SER A 53 6.39 -2.96 -8.30
N LYS A 54 6.35 -1.72 -8.80
CA LYS A 54 5.11 -1.03 -9.17
C LYS A 54 4.39 -1.74 -10.31
N GLU A 55 5.09 -2.09 -11.38
CA GLU A 55 4.49 -2.82 -12.50
C GLU A 55 3.91 -4.17 -12.04
N LYS A 56 4.65 -4.88 -11.18
CA LYS A 56 4.19 -6.13 -10.57
C LYS A 56 2.96 -5.95 -9.70
N PHE A 57 2.91 -4.90 -8.88
CA PHE A 57 1.72 -4.52 -8.10
C PHE A 57 0.52 -4.26 -9.01
N ASN A 58 0.70 -3.46 -10.07
CA ASN A 58 -0.37 -3.12 -11.01
C ASN A 58 -0.92 -4.37 -11.71
N LEU A 59 -0.04 -5.25 -12.19
CA LEU A 59 -0.44 -6.50 -12.84
C LEU A 59 -1.19 -7.43 -11.87
N TRP A 60 -0.69 -7.57 -10.64
CA TRP A 60 -1.36 -8.36 -9.60
C TRP A 60 -2.77 -7.86 -9.33
N PHE A 61 -2.94 -6.56 -9.12
CA PHE A 61 -4.26 -6.02 -8.79
C PHE A 61 -5.21 -6.07 -10.00
N LEU A 62 -4.74 -5.76 -11.20
CA LEU A 62 -5.52 -5.94 -12.44
C LEU A 62 -5.98 -7.38 -12.64
N GLN A 63 -5.11 -8.35 -12.34
CA GLN A 63 -5.46 -9.75 -12.42
C GLN A 63 -6.57 -10.08 -11.42
N ILE A 64 -6.46 -9.63 -10.17
CA ILE A 64 -7.53 -9.82 -9.18
C ILE A 64 -8.85 -9.26 -9.69
N ILE A 65 -8.87 -8.02 -10.16
CA ILE A 65 -10.09 -7.36 -10.66
C ILE A 65 -10.71 -8.13 -11.84
N LYS A 66 -9.86 -8.65 -12.74
CA LYS A 66 -10.31 -9.36 -13.94
C LYS A 66 -10.87 -10.75 -13.62
N GLU A 67 -10.23 -11.46 -12.69
CA GLU A 67 -10.54 -12.86 -12.38
C GLU A 67 -11.57 -12.99 -11.26
N ASN A 68 -11.58 -12.04 -10.32
CA ASN A 68 -12.46 -12.02 -9.17
C ASN A 68 -13.45 -10.88 -9.36
N LYS A 69 -14.72 -11.22 -9.60
CA LYS A 69 -15.78 -10.23 -9.64
C LYS A 69 -15.97 -9.68 -8.21
N ILE A 70 -15.41 -8.50 -7.94
CA ILE A 70 -15.66 -7.78 -6.68
C ILE A 70 -17.18 -7.58 -6.57
N PRO A 71 -17.83 -8.04 -5.48
CA PRO A 71 -19.25 -7.81 -5.28
C PRO A 71 -19.57 -6.31 -5.29
N ASP A 72 -20.71 -5.93 -5.86
CA ASP A 72 -21.08 -4.52 -5.95
C ASP A 72 -21.23 -3.93 -4.53
N GLU A 73 -21.62 -4.74 -3.54
CA GLU A 73 -21.84 -4.38 -2.15
C GLU A 73 -20.57 -4.01 -1.36
N ILE A 74 -19.37 -4.24 -1.91
CA ILE A 74 -18.10 -3.91 -1.24
C ILE A 74 -17.95 -2.39 -1.08
N ASN A 75 -17.84 -1.96 0.18
CA ASN A 75 -17.69 -0.56 0.58
C ASN A 75 -16.26 -0.20 0.98
N GLY A 76 -15.44 -1.19 1.33
CA GLY A 76 -14.04 -1.02 1.70
C GLY A 76 -13.15 -2.09 1.09
N LEU A 77 -12.00 -1.69 0.55
CA LEU A 77 -10.90 -2.59 0.21
C LEU A 77 -9.72 -2.29 1.14
N TYR A 78 -9.22 -3.33 1.79
CA TYR A 78 -8.08 -3.25 2.69
C TYR A 78 -6.87 -3.95 2.08
N PHE A 79 -5.79 -3.17 1.93
CA PHE A 79 -4.49 -3.65 1.51
C PHE A 79 -3.60 -3.85 2.74
N GLY A 80 -3.74 -5.00 3.38
CA GLY A 80 -3.03 -5.32 4.63
C GLY A 80 -1.56 -5.68 4.41
N LEU A 81 -0.75 -5.42 5.42
CA LEU A 81 0.68 -5.66 5.45
C LEU A 81 1.05 -6.55 6.63
N PHE A 82 1.90 -7.54 6.40
CA PHE A 82 2.44 -8.35 7.49
C PHE A 82 3.86 -8.80 7.19
N GLU A 83 4.62 -9.00 8.26
CA GLU A 83 5.97 -9.52 8.18
C GLU A 83 5.95 -11.04 7.97
N THR A 84 6.79 -11.53 7.06
CA THR A 84 6.86 -12.97 6.79
C THR A 84 8.23 -13.38 6.28
N THR A 85 8.43 -14.70 6.17
CA THR A 85 9.67 -15.29 5.66
C THR A 85 9.41 -16.08 4.39
N LEU A 86 10.01 -15.64 3.29
CA LEU A 86 9.97 -16.36 2.03
C LEU A 86 11.12 -17.38 1.96
N LYS A 87 10.75 -18.65 1.80
CA LYS A 87 11.70 -19.74 1.53
C LYS A 87 12.00 -19.77 0.03
N LYS A 88 13.16 -19.26 -0.38
CA LYS A 88 13.72 -19.47 -1.72
C LYS A 88 14.62 -20.71 -1.68
N LYS A 89 14.79 -21.40 -2.82
CA LYS A 89 15.47 -22.71 -2.97
C LYS A 89 16.75 -22.91 -2.15
N PHE A 90 17.51 -21.84 -1.87
CA PHE A 90 18.76 -21.90 -1.11
C PHE A 90 18.88 -20.87 0.02
N LYS A 91 17.87 -20.02 0.26
CA LYS A 91 17.89 -18.97 1.30
C LYS A 91 16.47 -18.65 1.76
N SER A 92 16.31 -18.46 3.07
CA SER A 92 15.12 -17.83 3.63
C SER A 92 15.41 -16.34 3.82
N LYS A 93 14.49 -15.48 3.39
CA LYS A 93 14.60 -14.04 3.62
C LYS A 93 13.31 -13.51 4.21
N GLN A 94 13.43 -12.61 5.16
CA GLN A 94 12.30 -11.90 5.71
C GLN A 94 11.85 -10.82 4.71
N THR A 95 10.56 -10.53 4.69
CA THR A 95 9.94 -9.54 3.81
C THR A 95 8.65 -9.03 4.43
N ILE A 96 8.07 -8.02 3.79
CA ILE A 96 6.71 -7.55 4.08
C ILE A 96 5.84 -8.02 2.91
N ALA A 97 4.81 -8.78 3.22
CA ALA A 97 3.81 -9.20 2.26
C ALA A 97 2.64 -8.20 2.25
N ILE A 98 2.03 -8.05 1.08
CA ILE A 98 0.78 -7.31 0.90
C ILE A 98 -0.32 -8.33 0.71
N TYR A 99 -1.52 -8.08 1.24
CA TYR A 99 -2.70 -8.83 0.86
C TYR A 99 -3.91 -7.94 0.62
N LEU A 100 -4.93 -8.49 -0.05
CA LEU A 100 -6.19 -7.80 -0.31
C LEU A 100 -7.37 -8.57 0.28
N ILE A 101 -8.23 -7.85 1.00
CA ILE A 101 -9.58 -8.27 1.35
C ILE A 101 -10.55 -7.11 1.16
N GLY A 102 -11.84 -7.41 1.10
CA GLY A 102 -12.89 -6.41 1.03
C GLY A 102 -14.01 -6.67 2.03
N SER A 103 -14.67 -5.60 2.43
CA SER A 103 -15.78 -5.59 3.38
C SER A 103 -17.01 -4.88 2.81
N PHE A 104 -18.19 -5.38 3.15
CA PHE A 104 -19.45 -4.68 2.96
C PHE A 104 -19.62 -3.54 3.96
N SER A 105 -18.92 -3.58 5.08
CA SER A 105 -18.91 -2.53 6.09
C SER A 105 -17.74 -1.56 5.83
N TRP A 106 -17.94 -0.31 6.23
CA TRP A 106 -16.85 0.66 6.28
C TRP A 106 -17.19 1.72 7.33
N ASP A 107 -16.25 1.93 8.25
CA ASP A 107 -16.27 3.01 9.21
C ASP A 107 -14.88 3.64 9.29
N GLN A 108 -14.81 4.97 9.21
CA GLN A 108 -13.56 5.69 9.34
C GLN A 108 -12.98 5.61 10.76
N ASN A 109 -13.83 5.44 11.76
CA ASN A 109 -13.48 5.54 13.18
C ASN A 109 -13.38 4.17 13.87
N ASP A 110 -13.77 3.11 13.18
CA ASP A 110 -13.72 1.74 13.67
C ASP A 110 -12.91 0.91 12.67
N SER A 111 -11.80 0.31 13.09
CA SER A 111 -10.95 -0.50 12.21
C SER A 111 -11.46 -1.92 12.02
N GLU A 112 -12.48 -2.36 12.77
CA GLU A 112 -12.97 -3.75 12.73
C GLU A 112 -13.43 -4.16 11.32
N TRP A 113 -13.95 -3.24 10.51
CA TRP A 113 -14.36 -3.53 9.13
C TRP A 113 -13.24 -4.12 8.27
N ALA A 114 -11.98 -3.77 8.56
CA ALA A 114 -10.84 -4.24 7.79
C ALA A 114 -10.41 -5.66 8.15
N CYS A 115 -11.06 -6.28 9.14
CA CYS A 115 -10.95 -7.70 9.45
C CYS A 115 -12.07 -8.53 8.78
N ASP A 116 -13.10 -7.88 8.23
CA ASP A 116 -14.18 -8.58 7.53
C ASP A 116 -13.67 -9.16 6.20
N GLU A 117 -13.98 -10.44 5.98
CA GLU A 117 -13.60 -11.19 4.78
C GLU A 117 -14.80 -11.40 3.83
N ASP A 118 -15.62 -10.37 3.63
CA ASP A 118 -16.78 -10.42 2.71
C ASP A 118 -16.36 -10.61 1.25
N PHE A 119 -15.15 -10.18 0.92
CA PHE A 119 -14.46 -10.48 -0.34
C PHE A 119 -13.03 -10.92 -0.07
N VAL A 120 -12.72 -12.15 -0.48
CA VAL A 120 -11.36 -12.72 -0.44
C VAL A 120 -11.00 -13.20 -1.84
N PRO A 121 -10.14 -12.49 -2.58
CA PRO A 121 -9.79 -12.87 -3.94
C PRO A 121 -8.87 -14.09 -3.96
N ASP A 122 -8.96 -14.86 -5.05
CA ASP A 122 -7.90 -15.79 -5.40
C ASP A 122 -6.59 -15.03 -5.61
N ASN A 123 -5.47 -15.61 -5.15
CA ASN A 123 -4.16 -14.95 -5.16
C ASN A 123 -4.10 -13.64 -4.36
N LYS A 124 -4.79 -13.58 -3.21
CA LYS A 124 -4.82 -12.40 -2.33
C LYS A 124 -3.48 -11.88 -1.86
N TYR A 125 -2.41 -12.66 -1.89
CA TYR A 125 -1.09 -12.28 -1.39
C TYR A 125 -0.14 -11.83 -2.52
N LEU A 126 0.61 -10.76 -2.26
CA LEU A 126 1.63 -10.21 -3.13
C LEU A 126 2.96 -10.06 -2.38
N TYR A 127 4.03 -10.49 -3.05
CA TYR A 127 5.40 -10.35 -2.57
C TYR A 127 6.20 -9.51 -3.57
N LEU A 128 6.79 -8.42 -3.08
CA LEU A 128 7.58 -7.50 -3.90
C LEU A 128 9.04 -7.53 -3.45
N GLU A 129 9.94 -7.50 -4.43
CA GLU A 129 11.38 -7.49 -4.24
C GLU A 129 11.83 -6.26 -3.44
N ILE A 130 11.23 -5.10 -3.70
CA ILE A 130 11.50 -3.88 -2.94
C ILE A 130 11.18 -4.01 -1.44
N MET A 131 10.16 -4.80 -1.07
CA MET A 131 9.82 -5.03 0.34
C MET A 131 10.85 -5.93 1.02
N GLU A 132 11.39 -6.91 0.28
CA GLU A 132 12.50 -7.73 0.74
C GLU A 132 13.76 -6.87 0.95
N ASP A 133 14.08 -5.98 0.01
CA ASP A 133 15.26 -5.12 0.11
C ASP A 133 15.15 -4.14 1.29
N ILE A 134 13.98 -3.52 1.49
CA ILE A 134 13.73 -2.64 2.64
C ILE A 134 13.85 -3.42 3.95
N TYR A 135 13.19 -4.57 4.05
CA TYR A 135 13.17 -5.33 5.29
C TYR A 135 14.57 -5.83 5.68
N ASN A 136 15.37 -6.24 4.71
CA ASN A 136 16.72 -6.76 4.96
C ASN A 136 17.80 -5.66 4.98
N ASN A 137 17.46 -4.39 4.76
CA ASN A 137 18.43 -3.30 4.85
C ASN A 137 18.84 -3.05 6.32
N VAL A 138 20.11 -3.32 6.62
CA VAL A 138 20.68 -3.18 7.98
C VAL A 138 20.78 -1.74 8.47
N ASN A 139 20.71 -0.76 7.56
CA ASN A 139 20.77 0.66 7.91
C ASN A 139 19.40 1.21 8.33
N PHE A 140 18.33 0.45 8.13
CA PHE A 140 16.98 0.84 8.54
C PHE A 140 16.62 0.15 9.85
N ASN A 141 16.15 0.92 10.83
CA ASN A 141 15.45 0.36 11.97
C ASN A 141 14.05 -0.12 11.55
N ILE A 142 13.36 -0.83 12.45
CA ILE A 142 12.06 -1.42 12.15
C ILE A 142 11.00 -0.36 11.79
N TYR A 143 10.98 0.78 12.50
CA TYR A 143 10.02 1.85 12.23
C TYR A 143 10.22 2.48 10.85
N THR A 144 11.47 2.67 10.44
CA THR A 144 11.81 3.12 9.08
C THR A 144 11.36 2.10 8.04
N LYS A 145 11.53 0.79 8.30
CA LYS A 145 11.05 -0.26 7.39
C LYS A 145 9.54 -0.22 7.22
N CYS A 146 8.79 -0.12 8.32
CA CYS A 146 7.34 -0.02 8.29
C CYS A 146 6.86 1.25 7.58
N PHE A 147 7.51 2.40 7.86
CA PHE A 147 7.24 3.65 7.16
C PHE A 147 7.36 3.50 5.64
N LEU A 148 8.50 2.96 5.20
CA LEU A 148 8.81 2.85 3.79
C LEU A 148 7.84 1.90 3.08
N ALA A 149 7.50 0.77 3.71
CA ALA A 149 6.53 -0.18 3.17
C ALA A 149 5.13 0.46 3.00
N LEU A 150 4.61 1.11 4.04
CA LEU A 150 3.33 1.83 3.98
C LEU A 150 3.35 2.94 2.92
N ALA A 151 4.43 3.72 2.87
CA ALA A 151 4.58 4.79 1.90
C ALA A 151 4.58 4.26 0.46
N ILE A 152 5.26 3.15 0.20
CA ILE A 152 5.30 2.52 -1.13
C ILE A 152 3.91 2.02 -1.52
N VAL A 153 3.22 1.30 -0.64
CA VAL A 153 1.86 0.81 -0.92
C VAL A 153 0.89 1.96 -1.15
N PHE A 154 0.95 3.01 -0.33
CA PHE A 154 0.17 4.24 -0.55
C PHE A 154 0.42 4.82 -1.94
N LEU A 155 1.68 4.97 -2.33
CA LEU A 155 2.06 5.53 -3.64
C LEU A 155 1.56 4.66 -4.79
N TYR A 156 1.71 3.34 -4.70
CA TYR A 156 1.22 2.40 -5.71
C TYR A 156 -0.29 2.45 -5.84
N LEU A 157 -1.03 2.44 -4.73
CA LEU A 157 -2.48 2.56 -4.73
C LEU A 157 -2.92 3.89 -5.35
N LYS A 158 -2.30 4.99 -4.92
CA LYS A 158 -2.63 6.32 -5.41
C LYS A 158 -2.42 6.43 -6.92
N GLU A 159 -1.25 6.04 -7.40
CA GLU A 159 -0.92 6.06 -8.82
C GLU A 159 -1.84 5.13 -9.63
N PHE A 160 -2.09 3.92 -9.14
CA PHE A 160 -2.97 2.95 -9.80
C PHE A 160 -4.37 3.53 -10.05
N PHE A 161 -5.02 4.04 -9.00
CA PHE A 161 -6.37 4.57 -9.11
C PHE A 161 -6.45 5.93 -9.83
N GLU A 162 -5.35 6.68 -9.91
CA GLU A 162 -5.27 7.89 -10.73
C GLU A 162 -5.15 7.59 -12.23
N ILE A 163 -4.34 6.59 -12.60
CA ILE A 163 -4.12 6.21 -14.00
C ILE A 163 -5.31 5.42 -14.54
N GLN A 164 -5.84 4.50 -13.74
CA GLN A 164 -6.89 3.57 -14.15
C GLN A 164 -8.31 4.08 -13.87
N TYR A 165 -8.52 5.41 -13.83
CA TYR A 165 -9.81 6.04 -13.54
C TYR A 165 -10.96 5.63 -14.48
N ASN A 166 -10.66 5.01 -15.62
CA ASN A 166 -11.62 4.53 -16.61
C ASN A 166 -11.86 3.02 -16.58
N LEU A 167 -11.17 2.26 -15.71
CA LEU A 167 -11.53 0.87 -15.51
C LEU A 167 -12.80 0.84 -14.66
N ASN A 168 -13.88 0.30 -15.22
CA ASN A 168 -15.11 0.01 -14.48
C ASN A 168 -14.81 -1.16 -13.52
N PHE A 169 -14.14 -0.87 -12.40
CA PHE A 169 -13.81 -1.87 -11.37
C PHE A 169 -15.06 -2.49 -10.75
N VAL A 170 -16.14 -1.72 -10.67
CA VAL A 170 -17.44 -2.09 -10.11
C VAL A 170 -18.53 -1.42 -10.96
N LYS A 171 -19.70 -2.04 -11.15
CA LYS A 171 -20.68 -1.54 -12.11
C LYS A 171 -21.42 -0.28 -11.67
N ASN A 172 -21.41 0.07 -10.37
CA ASN A 172 -22.18 1.21 -9.85
C ASN A 172 -21.75 1.76 -8.47
N ASN A 173 -20.63 1.35 -7.86
CA ASN A 173 -20.34 1.72 -6.47
C ASN A 173 -19.00 2.43 -6.27
N SER A 174 -19.00 3.38 -5.33
CA SER A 174 -17.79 3.99 -4.77
C SER A 174 -17.34 3.20 -3.54
N PHE A 175 -16.07 2.87 -3.44
CA PHE A 175 -15.50 2.16 -2.28
C PHE A 175 -14.34 2.93 -1.68
N ASN A 176 -14.04 2.65 -0.41
CA ASN A 176 -12.94 3.25 0.32
C ASN A 176 -11.71 2.34 0.24
N ILE A 177 -10.54 2.95 0.16
CA ILE A 177 -9.25 2.26 0.19
C ILE A 177 -8.59 2.51 1.55
N ALA A 178 -8.13 1.44 2.19
CA ALA A 178 -7.28 1.50 3.37
C ALA A 178 -6.06 0.59 3.24
N THR A 179 -5.04 0.87 4.04
CA THR A 179 -3.85 0.02 4.21
C THR A 179 -3.33 0.13 5.64
N GLY A 180 -2.60 -0.87 6.12
CA GLY A 180 -2.13 -0.95 7.49
C GLY A 180 -1.31 -2.21 7.70
N PHE A 181 -0.60 -2.28 8.81
CA PHE A 181 -0.02 -3.54 9.26
C PHE A 181 -1.02 -4.27 10.16
N ASP A 182 -1.04 -5.60 10.12
CA ASP A 182 -1.96 -6.42 10.93
C ASP A 182 -1.77 -6.19 12.43
N ASP A 183 -0.53 -5.97 12.87
CA ASP A 183 -0.18 -5.65 14.26
C ASP A 183 -0.11 -4.13 14.52
N GLY A 184 -0.65 -3.31 13.60
CA GLY A 184 -0.48 -1.86 13.61
C GLY A 184 -1.76 -1.06 13.33
N ASP A 185 -1.57 0.23 13.04
CA ASP A 185 -2.68 1.13 12.74
C ASP A 185 -3.20 0.92 11.31
N LEU A 186 -4.52 1.08 11.17
CA LEU A 186 -5.19 1.20 9.88
C LEU A 186 -5.19 2.65 9.39
N TYR A 187 -4.83 2.85 8.14
CA TYR A 187 -4.85 4.14 7.46
C TYR A 187 -5.92 4.15 6.36
N ASN A 188 -6.99 4.91 6.60
CA ASN A 188 -7.97 5.26 5.58
C ASN A 188 -7.33 6.24 4.59
N LEU A 189 -7.17 5.83 3.33
CA LEU A 189 -6.40 6.57 2.33
C LEU A 189 -7.28 7.54 1.54
N PHE A 190 -8.22 7.00 0.75
CA PHE A 190 -9.09 7.78 -0.12
C PHE A 190 -10.29 6.95 -0.59
N LYS A 191 -11.32 7.65 -1.07
CA LYS A 191 -12.51 7.07 -1.69
C LYS A 191 -12.37 7.06 -3.20
N VAL A 192 -12.55 5.90 -3.82
CA VAL A 192 -12.58 5.73 -5.28
C VAL A 192 -14.01 5.87 -5.76
N LYS A 193 -14.21 6.64 -6.82
CA LYS A 193 -15.49 6.74 -7.54
C LYS A 193 -15.28 6.11 -8.91
N THR A 194 -16.00 5.03 -9.20
CA THR A 194 -15.97 4.34 -10.50
C THR A 194 -17.18 4.73 -11.33
#